data_AF-A0A838VF34-F1
#
_entry.id   AF-A0A838VF34-F1
#
_cell.length_a   1.000
_cell.length_b   1.000
_cell.length_c   1.000
_cell.angle_alpha   90.00
_cell.angle_beta   90.00
_cell.angle_gamma   90.00
#
_symmetry.space_group_name_H-M   'P 1'
#
loop_
_entity.id
_entity.type
_entity.pdbx_description
1 polymer ?
#
loop_
_entity_poly.entity_id
_entity_poly.type
_entity_poly.pdbx_seq_one_letter_code
_entity_poly.pdbx_strand_id
1 'polypeptide(L)'
;MPTLIGAMRKAVNAGLHDLDLIERKARQIAEEQTTKRSKAPLLARLLLAYPGLKPKAVSQLLKVTPQGARKLLADRGRSVRANAGRGRP
;
A
#
# COMPACT_ATOMS: atom_id res chain seq x y z
N MET A 1 -30.89 16.14 13.16
CA MET A 1 -30.73 14.72 12.81
C MET A 1 -30.31 14.63 11.36
N PRO A 2 -29.15 14.04 11.01
CA PRO A 2 -28.82 13.80 9.61
C PRO A 2 -29.88 12.88 9.00
N THR A 3 -30.40 13.24 7.83
CA THR A 3 -31.31 12.37 7.08
C THR A 3 -30.54 11.16 6.54
N LEU A 4 -31.22 10.02 6.36
CA LEU A 4 -30.63 8.81 5.79
C LEU A 4 -29.88 9.11 4.47
N ILE A 5 -30.46 9.94 3.61
CA ILE A 5 -29.87 10.39 2.35
C ILE A 5 -28.55 11.14 2.57
N GLY A 6 -28.48 12.01 3.58
CA GLY A 6 -27.25 12.71 3.95
C GLY A 6 -26.16 11.77 4.44
N ALA A 7 -26.52 10.76 5.25
CA ALA A 7 -25.58 9.73 5.71
C ALA A 7 -25.06 8.88 4.55
N MET A 8 -25.93 8.47 3.62
CA MET A 8 -25.55 7.70 2.42
C MET A 8 -24.62 8.51 1.52
N ARG A 9 -24.93 9.78 1.26
CA ARG A 9 -24.07 10.66 0.44
C ARG A 9 -22.68 10.78 1.04
N LYS A 10 -22.58 10.94 2.37
CA LYS A 10 -21.30 10.99 3.08
C LYS A 10 -20.51 9.69 2.93
N ALA A 11 -21.17 8.54 3.09
CA ALA A 11 -20.54 7.23 2.94
C ALA A 11 -20.03 6.98 1.51
N VAL A 12 -20.83 7.33 0.49
CA VAL A 12 -20.44 7.21 -0.92
C VAL A 12 -19.22 8.08 -1.22
N ASN A 13 -19.24 9.35 -0.81
CA ASN A 13 -18.12 10.26 -1.04
C ASN A 13 -16.83 9.79 -0.36
N ALA A 14 -16.94 9.26 0.87
CA ALA A 14 -15.79 8.67 1.56
C ALA A 14 -15.25 7.44 0.81
N GLY A 15 -16.13 6.55 0.35
CA GLY A 15 -15.74 5.37 -0.42
C GLY A 15 -15.05 5.73 -1.74
N LEU A 16 -15.58 6.70 -2.50
CA LEU A 16 -14.95 7.17 -3.74
C LEU A 16 -13.56 7.77 -3.49
N HIS A 17 -13.42 8.57 -2.45
CA HIS A 17 -12.14 9.14 -2.06
C HIS A 17 -11.11 8.05 -1.69
N ASP A 18 -11.53 7.02 -0.95
CA ASP A 18 -10.66 5.90 -0.60
C ASP A 18 -10.23 5.10 -1.83
N LEU A 19 -11.13 4.89 -2.79
CA LEU A 19 -10.82 4.25 -4.07
C LEU A 19 -9.80 5.07 -4.87
N ASP A 20 -9.98 6.38 -4.99
CA ASP A 20 -9.03 7.28 -5.65
C ASP A 20 -7.62 7.16 -5.04
N LEU A 21 -7.53 7.10 -3.71
CA LEU A 21 -6.27 6.91 -3.01
C LEU A 21 -5.63 5.55 -3.30
N ILE A 22 -6.43 4.48 -3.36
CA ILE A 22 -5.95 3.14 -3.71
C ILE A 22 -5.41 3.12 -5.15
N GLU A 23 -6.14 3.70 -6.11
CA GLU A 23 -5.72 3.74 -7.50
C GLU A 23 -4.42 4.53 -7.69
N ARG A 24 -4.28 5.68 -7.02
CA ARG A 24 -3.04 6.47 -7.06
C ARG A 24 -1.86 5.66 -6.55
N LYS A 25 -2.02 4.93 -5.44
CA LYS A 25 -0.99 4.04 -4.90
C LYS A 25 -0.68 2.89 -5.85
N ALA A 26 -1.70 2.30 -6.48
CA ALA A 26 -1.52 1.23 -7.45
C ALA A 26 -0.70 1.68 -8.67
N ARG A 27 -1.00 2.87 -9.20
CA ARG A 27 -0.24 3.50 -10.31
C ARG A 27 1.23 3.71 -9.93
N GLN A 28 1.49 4.29 -8.76
CA GLN A 28 2.86 4.49 -8.27
C GLN A 28 3.64 3.16 -8.17
N ILE A 29 3.01 2.10 -7.66
CA ILE A 29 3.64 0.78 -7.56
C ILE A 29 3.95 0.19 -8.95
N ALA A 30 3.11 0.45 -9.95
CA ALA A 30 3.34 0.01 -11.31
C ALA A 30 4.51 0.76 -11.99
N GLU A 31 4.71 2.02 -11.65
CA GLU A 31 5.76 2.89 -12.17
C GLU A 31 7.12 2.70 -11.47
N GLU A 32 7.15 2.06 -10.30
CA GLU A 32 8.40 1.75 -9.58
C GLU A 32 9.32 0.87 -10.46
N GLN A 33 10.42 1.45 -10.95
CA GLN A 33 11.45 0.71 -11.67
C GLN A 33 12.15 -0.26 -10.71
N THR A 34 11.79 -1.53 -10.80
CA THR A 34 12.42 -2.59 -10.01
C THR A 34 13.13 -3.57 -10.92
N THR A 35 14.26 -4.08 -10.46
CA THR A 35 15.00 -5.10 -11.20
C THR A 35 14.21 -6.41 -11.20
N LYS A 36 14.31 -7.20 -12.28
CA LYS A 36 13.54 -8.45 -12.51
C LYS A 36 13.61 -9.49 -11.38
N ARG A 37 14.54 -9.36 -10.43
CA ARG A 37 14.72 -10.26 -9.27
C ARG A 37 14.17 -9.71 -7.94
N SER A 38 13.65 -8.50 -7.91
CA SER A 38 13.18 -7.89 -6.66
C SER A 38 11.80 -8.44 -6.26
N LYS A 39 11.66 -8.85 -4.99
CA LYS A 39 10.35 -9.18 -4.39
C LYS A 39 9.61 -7.92 -3.87
N ALA A 40 10.19 -6.74 -4.03
CA ALA A 40 9.62 -5.48 -3.57
C ALA A 40 8.31 -5.07 -4.27
N PRO A 41 8.15 -5.23 -5.60
CA PRO A 41 6.87 -4.93 -6.28
C PRO A 41 5.74 -5.82 -5.79
N LEU A 42 6.05 -7.10 -5.56
CA LEU A 42 5.06 -8.06 -5.07
C LEU A 42 4.67 -7.74 -3.63
N LEU A 43 5.64 -7.38 -2.78
CA LEU A 43 5.36 -6.88 -1.43
C LEU A 43 4.49 -5.61 -1.45
N ALA A 44 4.77 -4.67 -2.35
CA ALA A 44 4.02 -3.43 -2.44
C ALA A 44 2.55 -3.67 -2.79
N ARG A 45 2.28 -4.57 -3.75
CA ARG A 45 0.92 -4.99 -4.10
C ARG A 45 0.22 -5.71 -2.94
N LEU A 46 0.94 -6.60 -2.22
CA LEU A 46 0.40 -7.27 -1.04
C LEU A 46 0.01 -6.29 0.06
N LEU A 47 0.85 -5.27 0.33
CA LEU A 47 0.55 -4.26 1.34
C LEU A 47 -0.60 -3.33 0.95
N LEU A 48 -0.83 -3.14 -0.35
CA LEU A 48 -2.00 -2.40 -0.84
C LEU A 48 -3.29 -3.20 -0.61
N ALA A 49 -3.28 -4.49 -0.94
CA ALA A 49 -4.43 -5.37 -0.76
C ALA A 49 -4.71 -5.71 0.71
N TYR A 50 -3.65 -5.79 1.53
CA TYR A 50 -3.72 -6.23 2.92
C TYR A 50 -2.85 -5.30 3.79
N PRO A 51 -3.41 -4.16 4.24
CA PRO A 51 -2.70 -3.26 5.13
C PRO A 51 -2.30 -3.95 6.44
N GLY A 52 -1.09 -3.69 6.93
CA GLY A 52 -0.62 -4.24 8.21
C GLY A 52 -0.08 -5.66 8.17
N LEU A 53 0.34 -6.17 7.00
CA LEU A 53 0.98 -7.49 6.90
C LEU A 53 2.14 -7.65 7.88
N LYS A 54 2.07 -8.70 8.71
CA LYS A 54 3.14 -9.07 9.63
C LYS A 54 4.31 -9.76 8.90
N PRO A 55 5.57 -9.64 9.39
CA PRO A 55 6.73 -10.28 8.76
C PRO A 55 6.57 -11.79 8.50
N LYS A 56 5.86 -12.51 9.40
CA LYS A 56 5.57 -13.94 9.23
C LYS A 56 4.74 -14.23 7.97
N ALA A 57 3.67 -13.46 7.75
CA ALA A 57 2.84 -13.59 6.56
C ALA A 57 3.64 -13.25 5.29
N VAL A 58 4.46 -12.20 5.35
CA VAL A 58 5.36 -11.81 4.24
C VAL A 58 6.34 -12.94 3.91
N SER A 59 6.98 -13.57 4.90
CA SER A 59 7.90 -14.68 4.65
C SER A 59 7.22 -15.87 3.97
N GLN A 60 5.99 -16.18 4.35
CA GLN A 60 5.21 -17.28 3.77
C GLN A 60 4.76 -16.95 2.34
N LEU A 61 4.15 -15.79 2.14
CA LEU A 61 3.58 -15.37 0.85
C LEU A 61 4.67 -15.12 -0.21
N LEU A 62 5.80 -14.52 0.20
CA LEU A 62 6.89 -14.21 -0.72
C LEU A 62 7.97 -15.29 -0.78
N LYS A 63 7.84 -16.37 -0.01
CA LYS A 63 8.85 -17.46 0.09
C LYS A 63 10.26 -16.88 0.34
N VAL A 64 10.39 -16.05 1.38
CA VAL A 64 11.67 -15.47 1.83
C VAL A 64 11.95 -15.86 3.27
N THR A 65 13.20 -15.75 3.69
CA THR A 65 13.55 -15.96 5.10
C THR A 65 12.86 -14.92 5.99
N PRO A 66 12.60 -15.21 7.29
CA PRO A 66 12.01 -14.24 8.21
C PRO A 66 12.81 -12.94 8.31
N GLN A 67 14.15 -13.02 8.25
CA GLN A 67 15.03 -11.85 8.21
C GLN A 67 14.84 -11.05 6.91
N GLY A 68 14.76 -11.74 5.76
CA GLY A 68 14.47 -11.11 4.47
C GLY A 68 13.13 -10.38 4.46
N ALA A 69 12.09 -10.97 5.06
CA ALA A 69 10.78 -10.32 5.20
C ALA A 69 10.84 -9.03 6.03
N ARG A 70 11.55 -9.05 7.17
CA ARG A 70 11.74 -7.84 8.00
C ARG A 70 12.49 -6.75 7.25
N LYS A 71 13.54 -7.11 6.51
CA LYS A 71 14.32 -6.18 5.70
C LYS A 71 13.45 -5.55 4.61
N LEU A 72 12.72 -6.35 3.84
CA LEU A 72 11.83 -5.86 2.79
C LEU A 72 10.76 -4.90 3.33
N LEU A 73 10.15 -5.21 4.49
CA LEU A 73 9.18 -4.32 5.13
C LEU A 73 9.82 -3.00 5.61
N ALA A 74 11.02 -3.06 6.19
CA ALA A 74 11.75 -1.87 6.62
C ALA A 74 12.15 -0.99 5.42
N ASP A 75 12.67 -1.59 4.35
CA ASP A 75 13.05 -0.89 3.11
C ASP A 75 11.83 -0.21 2.48
N ARG A 76 10.68 -0.90 2.45
CA ARG A 76 9.41 -0.31 1.99
C ARG A 76 8.96 0.86 2.86
N GLY A 77 9.01 0.72 4.19
CA GLY A 77 8.67 1.79 5.11
C GLY A 77 9.51 3.04 4.91
N ARG A 78 10.82 2.88 4.62
CA ARG A 78 11.71 4.01 4.28
C ARG A 78 11.36 4.63 2.94
N SER A 79 11.11 3.83 1.90
CA SER A 79 10.72 4.33 0.57
C SER A 79 9.39 5.11 0.61
N VAL A 80 8.38 4.61 1.31
CA VAL A 80 7.08 5.28 1.47
C VAL A 80 7.25 6.64 2.16
N ARG A 81 8.06 6.72 3.22
CA ARG A 81 8.36 7.99 3.90
C ARG A 81 9.13 8.97 3.00
N ALA A 82 10.09 8.48 2.23
CA ALA A 82 10.86 9.30 1.30
C ALA A 82 10.00 9.91 0.18
N ASN A 83 8.99 9.16 -0.30
CA ASN A 83 8.04 9.65 -1.31
C ASN A 83 6.97 10.56 -0.72
N ALA A 84 6.52 10.34 0.53
CA ALA A 84 5.55 11.21 1.20
C ALA A 84 6.06 12.67 1.37
N GLY A 85 7.38 12.86 1.45
CA GLY A 85 8.00 14.19 1.48
C GLY A 85 8.07 14.92 0.13
N ARG A 86 7.81 14.23 -0.99
CA ARG A 86 7.90 14.80 -2.36
C ARG A 86 6.55 15.15 -2.98
N GLY A 87 5.45 14.89 -2.28
CA GLY A 87 4.08 15.05 -2.78
C GLY A 87 3.35 16.32 -2.35
N ARG A 88 4.06 17.36 -1.88
CA ARG A 88 3.44 18.68 -1.64
C ARG A 88 3.67 19.58 -2.87
N PRO A 89 2.61 20.13 -3.49
CA PRO A 89 2.78 21.35 -4.30
C PRO A 89 3.23 22.51 -3.43
#